data_AF-X1NS76-F1
#
_entry.id   AF-X1NS76-F1
#
_cell.length_a   1.000
_cell.length_b   1.000
_cell.length_c   1.000
_cell.angle_alpha   90.00
_cell.angle_beta   90.00
_cell.angle_gamma   90.00
#
_symmetry.space_group_name_H-M   'P 1'
#
loop_
_entity.id
_entity.type
_entity.pdbx_description
1 polymer ?
#
loop_
_entity_poly.entity_id
_entity_poly.type
_entity_poly.pdbx_seq_one_letter_code
_entity_poly.pdbx_strand_id
1 'polypeptide(L)'
;GQFYPDFPGAWGDENRVFLELKEVPPGAVLNPGFEMISEKKPKFWKEGLQGGWSLDAREPYRGERSMQATVAWSWLSQEVPVKSERYYILRAYVRSDITTPEKADYHNTFLTLECLNKKNKVIQGEWGIVNA
;
A
#
# COMPACT_ATOMS: atom_id res chain seq x y z
N GLY A 1 4.77 -20.38 -21.95
CA GLY A 1 5.76 -20.27 -20.86
C GLY A 1 6.18 -18.83 -20.76
N GLN A 2 5.96 -18.18 -19.63
CA GLN A 2 6.42 -16.81 -19.41
C GLN A 2 7.79 -16.86 -18.74
N PHE A 3 8.78 -16.36 -19.45
CA PHE A 3 10.13 -16.11 -18.96
C PHE A 3 10.07 -14.91 -18.02
N TYR A 4 10.53 -15.09 -16.78
CA TYR A 4 10.99 -13.98 -15.95
C TYR A 4 12.47 -13.76 -16.27
N PRO A 5 12.93 -12.54 -16.58
CA PRO A 5 14.36 -12.29 -16.65
C PRO A 5 14.93 -12.26 -15.22
N ASP A 6 15.89 -13.14 -14.98
CA ASP A 6 16.87 -13.03 -13.91
C ASP A 6 17.66 -11.72 -14.10
N PHE A 7 17.69 -10.83 -13.11
CA PHE A 7 18.90 -10.07 -12.73
C PHE A 7 18.74 -9.43 -11.35
N PRO A 8 19.76 -9.52 -10.47
CA PRO A 8 19.88 -8.77 -9.23
C PRO A 8 20.65 -7.47 -9.48
N GLY A 9 20.08 -6.31 -9.16
CA GLY A 9 20.75 -5.03 -9.32
C GLY A 9 19.92 -3.89 -8.74
N ALA A 10 20.56 -3.06 -7.93
CA ALA A 10 19.95 -2.03 -7.11
C ALA A 10 19.12 -1.02 -7.91
N TRP A 11 17.85 -0.87 -7.53
CA TRP A 11 17.02 0.26 -7.89
C TRP A 11 16.73 1.07 -6.62
N GLY A 12 17.14 2.33 -6.62
CA GLY A 12 16.70 3.30 -5.61
C GLY A 12 15.38 3.90 -6.06
N ASP A 13 14.31 3.12 -5.96
CA ASP A 13 12.96 3.51 -6.37
C ASP A 13 12.10 3.67 -5.10
N GLU A 14 11.67 4.88 -4.75
CA GLU A 14 10.93 5.14 -3.51
C GLU A 14 9.44 5.38 -3.79
N ASN A 15 8.57 4.50 -3.29
CA ASN A 15 7.13 4.75 -3.25
C ASN A 15 6.68 4.92 -1.80
N ARG A 16 5.85 5.91 -1.52
CA ARG A 16 5.38 6.26 -0.18
C ARG A 16 3.87 6.28 -0.15
N VAL A 17 3.27 5.70 0.89
CA VAL A 17 1.82 5.50 0.96
C VAL A 17 1.30 5.87 2.35
N PHE A 18 0.20 6.62 2.37
CA PHE A 18 -0.66 6.90 3.51
C PHE A 18 -2.06 6.42 3.18
N LEU A 19 -2.74 5.77 4.12
CA LEU A 19 -4.06 5.18 3.88
C LEU A 19 -5.03 5.63 4.96
N GLU A 20 -6.15 6.21 4.53
CA GLU A 20 -7.26 6.65 5.35
C GLU A 20 -8.55 6.06 4.79
N LEU A 21 -9.15 5.10 5.48
CA LEU A 21 -10.49 4.62 5.14
C LEU A 21 -11.55 5.39 5.94
N LYS A 22 -12.44 6.08 5.24
CA LYS A 22 -13.63 6.72 5.79
C LYS A 22 -14.84 5.83 5.54
N GLU A 23 -15.20 5.03 6.55
CA GLU A 23 -16.60 4.64 6.75
C GLU A 23 -17.29 5.80 7.48
N VAL A 24 -18.54 6.09 7.11
CA VAL A 24 -19.42 6.85 8.00
C VAL A 24 -20.12 5.79 8.87
N PRO A 25 -19.60 5.42 10.07
CA PRO A 25 -18.74 6.20 10.99
C PRO A 25 -17.29 5.65 11.14
N PRO A 26 -16.37 6.41 11.77
CA PRO A 26 -14.92 6.37 11.49
C PRO A 26 -14.14 5.23 12.16
N GLY A 27 -13.00 4.85 11.56
CA GLY A 27 -11.93 4.08 12.23
C GLY A 27 -11.76 2.62 11.83
N ALA A 28 -12.17 2.23 10.60
CA ALA A 28 -12.12 0.83 10.19
C ALA A 28 -10.70 0.36 9.78
N VAL A 29 -9.84 1.27 9.30
CA VAL A 29 -8.39 0.99 9.15
C VAL A 29 -7.72 1.16 10.50
N LEU A 30 -7.10 0.09 10.97
CA LEU A 30 -6.25 0.06 12.15
C LEU A 30 -4.87 0.63 11.81
N ASN A 31 -4.37 1.49 12.67
CA ASN A 31 -3.04 2.11 12.54
C ASN A 31 -2.78 2.78 11.16
N PRO A 32 -3.64 3.70 10.70
CA PRO A 32 -3.46 4.40 9.42
C PRO A 32 -2.22 5.31 9.39
N GLY A 33 -1.78 5.78 10.57
CA GLY A 33 -0.58 6.61 10.73
C GLY A 33 0.71 5.82 10.99
N PHE A 34 0.69 4.50 10.76
CA PHE A 34 1.87 3.62 10.84
C PHE A 34 2.71 3.75 12.13
N GLU A 35 2.04 3.82 13.27
CA GLU A 35 2.68 3.75 14.58
C GLU A 35 3.42 2.42 14.74
N MET A 36 4.66 2.52 15.20
CA MET A 36 5.55 1.39 15.44
C MET A 36 5.57 1.07 16.93
N ILE A 37 5.08 -0.11 17.31
CA ILE A 37 5.16 -0.62 18.69
C ILE A 37 6.40 -1.52 18.87
N SER A 38 7.04 -1.92 17.78
CA SER A 38 8.36 -2.57 17.74
C SER A 38 9.14 -2.07 16.53
N GLU A 39 10.46 -2.27 16.50
CA GLU A 39 11.36 -1.67 15.51
C GLU A 39 11.18 -2.17 14.07
N LYS A 40 10.32 -3.17 13.81
CA LYS A 40 10.36 -3.92 12.55
C LYS A 40 9.15 -3.79 11.64
N LYS A 41 7.92 -3.61 12.17
CA LYS A 41 6.69 -3.58 11.34
C LYS A 41 5.58 -2.72 11.93
N PRO A 42 4.79 -2.00 11.12
CA PRO A 42 3.61 -1.29 11.59
C PRO A 42 2.56 -2.29 12.07
N LYS A 43 2.07 -2.10 13.31
CA LYS A 43 1.07 -3.01 13.89
C LYS A 43 -0.20 -3.01 13.04
N PHE A 44 -0.83 -4.18 12.90
CA PHE A 44 -2.07 -4.44 12.15
C PHE A 44 -1.97 -4.48 10.62
N TRP A 45 -0.80 -4.17 10.04
CA TRP A 45 -0.56 -4.34 8.62
C TRP A 45 0.10 -5.68 8.33
N LYS A 46 -0.42 -6.38 7.33
CA LYS A 46 0.25 -7.52 6.71
C LYS A 46 1.23 -7.00 5.68
N GLU A 47 2.40 -7.63 5.64
CA GLU A 47 3.45 -7.31 4.68
C GLU A 47 3.80 -8.57 3.90
N GLY A 48 4.17 -8.41 2.63
CA GLY A 48 4.70 -9.50 1.81
C GLY A 48 5.89 -10.20 2.45
N LEU A 49 6.11 -11.47 2.09
CA LEU A 49 7.19 -12.30 2.65
C LEU A 49 8.59 -11.74 2.39
N GLN A 50 8.76 -11.01 1.29
CA GLN A 50 10.01 -10.33 0.93
C GLN A 50 10.30 -9.11 1.82
N GLY A 51 9.31 -8.66 2.59
CA GLY A 51 9.38 -7.41 3.32
C GLY A 51 9.42 -6.21 2.37
N GLY A 52 10.19 -5.20 2.75
CA GLY A 52 10.47 -4.05 1.89
C GLY A 52 9.72 -2.79 2.28
N TRP A 53 9.11 -2.71 3.46
CA TRP A 53 8.51 -1.47 3.95
C TRP A 53 9.21 -0.95 5.21
N SER A 54 9.55 0.33 5.22
CA SER A 54 10.16 1.00 6.38
C SER A 54 9.51 2.35 6.65
N LEU A 55 9.65 2.85 7.88
CA LEU A 55 9.18 4.18 8.24
C LEU A 55 9.98 5.25 7.50
N ASP A 56 9.29 6.15 6.82
CA ASP A 56 9.93 7.34 6.27
C ASP A 56 9.94 8.44 7.35
N ALA A 57 11.14 8.70 7.88
CA ALA A 57 11.37 9.77 8.84
C ALA A 57 11.84 11.08 8.18
N ARG A 58 12.07 11.09 6.87
CA ARG A 58 12.73 12.20 6.16
C ARG A 58 11.73 13.23 5.66
N GLU A 59 10.59 12.81 5.14
CA GLU A 59 9.60 13.72 4.55
C GLU A 59 8.16 13.27 4.85
N PRO A 60 7.66 13.54 6.06
CA PRO A 60 6.31 13.16 6.47
C PRO A 60 5.23 13.91 5.68
N TYR A 61 4.16 13.22 5.26
CA TYR A 61 2.98 13.87 4.70
C TYR A 61 2.24 14.62 5.80
N ARG A 62 2.19 15.95 5.70
CA ARG A 62 1.54 16.83 6.71
C ARG A 62 2.06 16.62 8.15
N GLY A 63 3.30 16.16 8.32
CA GLY A 63 3.87 15.88 9.64
C GLY A 63 3.49 14.51 10.22
N GLU A 64 2.72 13.70 9.50
CA GLU A 64 2.40 12.32 9.87
C GLU A 64 3.39 11.32 9.27
N ARG A 65 3.58 10.19 9.96
CA ARG A 65 4.52 9.13 9.55
C ARG A 65 4.04 8.42 8.28
N SER A 66 4.93 8.29 7.29
CA SER A 66 4.72 7.46 6.08
C SER A 66 5.34 6.09 6.23
N MET A 67 4.84 5.15 5.42
CA MET A 67 5.64 4.00 5.01
C MET A 67 6.25 4.24 3.64
N GLN A 68 7.50 3.80 3.47
CA GLN A 68 8.25 3.80 2.23
C GLN A 68 8.53 2.36 1.81
N ALA A 69 8.23 2.05 0.55
CA ALA A 69 8.69 0.85 -0.11
C ALA A 69 10.17 0.99 -0.46
N THR A 70 10.98 0.00 -0.09
CA THR A 70 12.42 -0.12 -0.33
C THR A 70 12.76 -1.30 -1.25
N VAL A 71 11.76 -2.12 -1.59
CA VAL A 71 11.88 -3.27 -2.49
C VAL A 71 10.73 -3.24 -3.49
N ALA A 72 11.06 -3.46 -4.77
CA ALA A 72 10.07 -3.56 -5.84
C ALA A 72 9.08 -4.71 -5.57
N TRP A 73 7.82 -4.54 -5.98
CA TRP A 73 6.73 -5.52 -5.76
C TRP A 73 6.46 -5.88 -4.29
N SER A 74 6.95 -5.09 -3.34
CA SER A 74 6.53 -5.19 -1.95
C SER A 74 5.11 -4.64 -1.78
N TRP A 75 4.38 -5.12 -0.78
CA TRP A 75 3.02 -4.68 -0.51
C TRP A 75 2.72 -4.64 0.99
N LEU A 76 1.80 -3.74 1.34
CA LEU A 76 1.12 -3.69 2.63
C LEU A 76 -0.38 -3.92 2.40
N SER A 77 -1.00 -4.74 3.25
CA SER A 77 -2.44 -4.97 3.19
C SER A 77 -3.06 -5.05 4.57
N GLN A 78 -4.36 -4.78 4.62
CA GLN A 78 -5.16 -4.89 5.82
C GLN A 78 -6.55 -5.38 5.43
N GLU A 79 -7.04 -6.39 6.15
CA GLU A 79 -8.44 -6.80 6.07
C GLU A 79 -9.25 -5.89 6.99
N VAL A 80 -10.22 -5.19 6.41
CA VAL A 80 -11.08 -4.28 7.15
C VAL A 80 -12.49 -4.88 7.24
N PRO A 81 -13.06 -5.05 8.45
CA PRO A 81 -14.44 -5.51 8.59
C PRO A 81 -15.40 -4.44 8.07
N VAL A 82 -16.27 -4.82 7.14
CA VAL A 82 -17.30 -3.94 6.57
C VAL A 82 -18.69 -4.57 6.73
N LYS A 83 -19.70 -3.73 6.92
CA LYS A 83 -21.13 -4.09 6.89
C LYS A 83 -21.69 -4.00 5.46
N SER A 84 -22.56 -4.94 5.11
CA SER A 84 -23.30 -4.92 3.85
C SER A 84 -24.21 -3.70 3.72
N GLU A 85 -24.50 -3.29 2.47
CA GLU A 85 -25.40 -2.17 2.15
C GLU A 85 -24.96 -0.82 2.75
N ARG A 86 -23.64 -0.62 2.84
CA ARG A 86 -23.02 0.62 3.31
C ARG A 86 -22.02 1.12 2.29
N TYR A 87 -21.83 2.44 2.30
CA TYR A 87 -20.85 3.13 1.45
C TYR A 87 -19.59 3.42 2.25
N TYR A 88 -18.45 3.12 1.63
CA TYR A 88 -17.12 3.31 2.20
C TYR A 88 -16.28 4.09 1.21
N ILE A 89 -15.43 4.98 1.72
CA ILE A 89 -14.46 5.72 0.91
C ILE A 89 -13.07 5.38 1.41
N LEU A 90 -12.29 4.63 0.62
CA LEU A 90 -10.86 4.46 0.86
C LEU A 90 -10.11 5.62 0.22
N ARG A 91 -9.31 6.34 1.00
CA ARG A 91 -8.38 7.36 0.53
C ARG A 91 -6.97 6.86 0.74
N ALA A 92 -6.15 6.93 -0.29
CA ALA A 92 -4.73 6.70 -0.18
C ALA A 92 -4.01 7.97 -0.65
N TYR A 93 -3.05 8.49 0.11
CA TYR A 93 -2.12 9.49 -0.38
C TYR A 93 -0.81 8.76 -0.71
N VAL A 94 -0.47 8.75 -1.98
CA VAL A 94 0.72 8.09 -2.50
C VAL A 94 1.65 9.15 -3.07
N ARG A 95 2.96 8.94 -2.92
CA ARG A 95 4.00 9.70 -3.63
C ARG A 95 4.99 8.70 -4.23
N SER A 96 5.39 8.92 -5.47
CA SER A 96 6.55 8.28 -6.08
C SER A 96 7.59 9.35 -6.40
N ASP A 97 8.87 9.02 -6.29
CA ASP A 97 9.96 9.88 -6.79
C ASP A 97 10.60 9.31 -8.07
N ILE A 98 9.97 8.28 -8.66
CA ILE A 98 10.43 7.64 -9.89
C ILE A 98 10.27 8.64 -11.05
N THR A 99 11.38 9.26 -11.46
CA THR A 99 11.46 10.08 -12.67
C THR A 99 11.90 9.22 -13.85
N THR A 100 10.99 8.88 -14.77
CA THR A 100 11.34 8.14 -16.01
C THR A 100 11.19 9.05 -17.25
N PRO A 101 12.29 9.46 -17.89
CA PRO A 101 12.22 10.39 -19.02
C PRO A 101 11.67 9.78 -20.33
N GLU A 102 11.55 8.44 -20.46
CA GLU A 102 11.40 7.81 -21.79
C GLU A 102 10.32 6.72 -21.95
N LYS A 103 9.58 6.30 -20.90
CA LYS A 103 8.51 5.29 -21.05
C LYS A 103 7.30 5.58 -20.17
N ALA A 104 6.14 5.73 -20.80
CA ALA A 104 4.86 6.07 -20.17
C ALA A 104 4.23 4.92 -19.34
N ASP A 105 4.76 3.70 -19.43
CA ASP A 105 4.08 2.48 -18.95
C ASP A 105 4.72 1.83 -17.70
N TYR A 106 5.38 2.61 -16.83
CA TYR A 106 5.83 2.06 -15.55
C TYR A 106 4.78 2.29 -14.45
N HIS A 107 4.13 1.19 -14.07
CA HIS A 107 3.18 1.14 -12.97
C HIS A 107 3.94 1.14 -11.64
N ASN A 108 4.07 2.32 -11.04
CA ASN A 108 4.94 2.54 -9.88
C ASN A 108 4.24 2.23 -8.55
N THR A 109 2.93 2.44 -8.48
CA THR A 109 2.12 2.05 -7.32
C THR A 109 0.80 1.45 -7.78
N PHE A 110 0.40 0.36 -7.13
CA PHE A 110 -0.88 -0.29 -7.33
C PHE A 110 -1.73 -0.14 -6.06
N LEU A 111 -2.98 0.24 -6.25
CA LEU A 111 -3.98 0.20 -5.19
C LEU A 111 -5.04 -0.84 -5.56
N THR A 112 -5.24 -1.79 -4.66
CA THR A 112 -6.21 -2.88 -4.84
C THR A 112 -7.21 -2.87 -3.69
N LEU A 113 -8.49 -3.03 -4.02
CA LEU A 113 -9.57 -3.18 -3.07
C LEU A 113 -10.33 -4.47 -3.38
N GLU A 114 -10.31 -5.42 -2.45
CA GLU A 114 -11.01 -6.70 -2.59
C GLU A 114 -12.11 -6.83 -1.54
N CYS A 115 -13.33 -7.13 -1.98
CA CYS A 115 -14.43 -7.49 -1.11
C CYS A 115 -14.41 -9.00 -0.88
N LEU A 116 -14.34 -9.41 0.38
CA LEU A 116 -14.30 -10.81 0.79
C LEU A 116 -15.66 -11.25 1.36
N ASN A 117 -16.05 -12.50 1.07
CA ASN A 117 -17.17 -13.13 1.77
C ASN A 117 -16.76 -13.74 3.12
N LYS A 118 -17.73 -14.28 3.87
CA LYS A 118 -17.51 -14.91 5.19
C LYS A 118 -16.53 -16.11 5.20
N LYS A 119 -16.15 -16.63 4.02
CA LYS A 119 -15.17 -17.71 3.86
C LYS A 119 -13.80 -17.18 3.40
N ASN A 120 -13.56 -15.87 3.53
CA ASN A 120 -12.37 -15.16 3.03
C ASN A 120 -12.10 -15.36 1.54
N LYS A 121 -13.15 -15.57 0.74
CA LYS A 121 -13.03 -15.62 -0.72
C LYS A 121 -13.39 -14.27 -1.32
N VAL A 122 -12.58 -13.80 -2.27
CA VAL A 122 -12.87 -12.60 -3.06
C VAL A 122 -14.17 -12.81 -3.84
N ILE A 123 -15.10 -11.87 -3.68
CA ILE A 123 -16.38 -11.83 -4.42
C ILE A 123 -16.45 -10.65 -5.38
N GLN A 124 -15.67 -9.61 -5.16
CA GLN A 124 -15.48 -8.49 -6.06
C GLN A 124 -14.11 -7.88 -5.79
N GLY A 125 -13.43 -7.40 -6.83
CA GLY A 125 -12.15 -6.73 -6.70
C GLY A 125 -12.03 -5.60 -7.71
N GLU A 126 -11.45 -4.49 -7.26
CA GLU A 126 -11.09 -3.34 -8.09
C GLU A 126 -9.61 -3.08 -7.88
N TRP A 127 -8.91 -2.70 -8.94
CA TRP A 127 -7.51 -2.30 -8.86
C TRP A 127 -7.23 -1.15 -9.82
N GLY A 128 -6.23 -0.35 -9.48
CA GLY A 128 -5.81 0.76 -10.30
C GLY A 128 -4.32 1.03 -10.13
N ILE A 129 -3.74 1.61 -11.18
CA ILE A 129 -2.39 2.14 -11.13
C ILE A 129 -2.47 3.59 -10.70
N VAL A 130 -1.64 3.96 -9.73
CA VAL A 130 -1.46 5.34 -9.31
C VAL A 130 -0.08 5.79 -9.76
N ASN A 131 -0.04 6.75 -10.68
CA ASN A 131 1.16 7.51 -10.99
C ASN A 131 1.13 8.75 -10.09
N ALA A 132 2.09 8.85 -9.17
CA ALA A 132 2.15 9.89 -8.14
C ALA A 132 3.48 10.63 -8.20
#